data_AF-A0A235BRV5-F1
#
_entry.id   AF-A0A235BRV5-F1
#
_cell.length_a   1.000
_cell.length_b   1.000
_cell.length_c   1.000
_cell.angle_alpha   90.00
_cell.angle_beta   90.00
_cell.angle_gamma   90.00
#
_symmetry.space_group_name_H-M   'P 1'
#
loop_
_entity.id
_entity.type
_entity.pdbx_description
1 polymer ?
#
loop_
_entity_poly.entity_id
_entity_poly.type
_entity_poly.pdbx_seq_one_letter_code
_entity_poly.pdbx_strand_id
1 'polypeptide(L)'
;NGYAITFYWHRVLVPSLINPVSHGQKLWLIAIAIIGALYFTRFIPKVSWLVRIPIAVVLGYFSGAYIPRAIDAQILQQLRATIVTRSMFANWQSGLWAVIIALGVIATITYFFFSAKRKGILKPVSRIGIIFIMVGFGASFGYTVMARISLLIGRLQFLLGDWLGLIH
;
A
#
# COMPACT_ATOMS: atom_id res chain seq x y z
N ASN A 1 -0.04 -11.75 -29.76
CA ASN A 1 -0.29 -12.18 -28.36
C ASN A 1 -1.33 -13.30 -28.27
N GLY A 2 -1.07 -14.45 -28.90
CA GLY A 2 -1.95 -15.62 -28.80
C GLY A 2 -1.77 -16.43 -27.51
N TYR A 3 -0.52 -16.50 -27.01
CA TYR A 3 -0.16 -17.26 -25.81
C TYR A 3 -0.89 -16.79 -24.54
N ALA A 4 -1.06 -15.48 -24.38
CA ALA A 4 -1.82 -14.92 -23.26
C ALA A 4 -3.27 -15.41 -23.27
N ILE A 5 -3.92 -15.43 -24.45
CA ILE A 5 -5.30 -15.86 -24.62
C ILE A 5 -5.46 -17.34 -24.27
N THR A 6 -4.52 -18.20 -24.71
CA THR A 6 -4.54 -19.64 -24.38
C THR A 6 -4.29 -19.90 -22.90
N PHE A 7 -3.40 -19.12 -22.28
CA PHE A 7 -3.09 -19.22 -20.85
C PHE A 7 -4.30 -18.83 -19.99
N TYR A 8 -4.98 -17.73 -20.32
CA TYR A 8 -6.21 -17.33 -19.62
C TYR A 8 -7.34 -18.33 -19.83
N TRP A 9 -7.49 -18.90 -21.04
CA TRP A 9 -8.50 -19.92 -21.32
C TRP A 9 -8.33 -21.19 -20.47
N HIS A 10 -7.12 -21.78 -20.48
CA HIS A 10 -6.88 -23.06 -19.80
C HIS A 10 -6.70 -22.95 -18.29
N ARG A 11 -6.11 -21.85 -17.77
CA ARG A 11 -5.81 -21.75 -16.34
C ARG A 11 -6.83 -20.96 -15.53
N VAL A 12 -7.62 -20.11 -16.17
CA VAL A 12 -8.58 -19.24 -15.46
C VAL A 12 -10.02 -19.58 -15.83
N LEU A 13 -10.36 -19.73 -17.11
CA LEU A 13 -11.76 -19.98 -17.52
C LEU A 13 -12.23 -21.42 -17.26
N VAL A 14 -11.47 -22.44 -17.72
CA VAL A 14 -11.90 -23.85 -17.62
C VAL A 14 -12.07 -24.34 -16.17
N PRO A 15 -11.09 -24.18 -15.25
CA PRO A 15 -11.22 -24.71 -13.90
C PRO A 15 -12.15 -23.88 -13.00
N SER A 16 -12.31 -22.58 -13.28
CA SER A 16 -13.09 -21.67 -12.41
C SER A 16 -14.58 -21.60 -12.78
N LEU A 17 -14.96 -21.97 -14.02
CA LEU A 17 -16.35 -21.86 -14.49
C LEU A 17 -17.01 -23.21 -14.80
N ILE A 18 -16.30 -24.19 -15.37
CA ILE A 18 -16.94 -25.40 -15.89
C ILE A 18 -17.09 -26.49 -14.82
N ASN A 19 -16.03 -26.77 -14.06
CA ASN A 19 -16.07 -27.78 -12.98
C ASN A 19 -17.03 -27.48 -11.80
N PRO A 20 -17.18 -26.22 -11.33
CA PRO A 20 -18.06 -25.93 -10.19
C PRO A 20 -19.54 -25.70 -10.56
N VAL A 21 -19.87 -25.48 -11.84
CA VAL A 21 -21.25 -25.29 -12.30
C VAL A 21 -21.98 -26.62 -12.48
N SER A 22 -21.28 -27.70 -12.85
CA SER A 22 -21.86 -29.04 -13.01
C SER A 22 -22.30 -29.70 -11.68
N HIS A 23 -21.76 -29.24 -10.55
CA HIS A 23 -22.05 -29.77 -9.21
C HIS A 23 -23.01 -28.89 -8.37
N GLY A 24 -23.65 -27.87 -8.97
CA GLY A 24 -24.72 -27.09 -8.34
C GLY A 24 -24.35 -26.21 -7.14
N GLN A 25 -23.10 -26.20 -6.67
CA GLN A 25 -22.74 -25.53 -5.40
C GLN A 25 -22.37 -24.04 -5.51
N LYS A 26 -22.21 -23.46 -6.71
CA LYS A 26 -21.64 -22.09 -6.84
C LYS A 26 -22.28 -21.24 -7.94
N LEU A 27 -23.56 -20.92 -7.79
CA LEU A 27 -24.29 -19.93 -8.62
C LEU A 27 -23.58 -18.56 -8.70
N TRP A 28 -22.83 -18.18 -7.66
CA TRP A 28 -22.03 -16.95 -7.63
C TRP A 28 -20.98 -16.85 -8.77
N LEU A 29 -20.49 -17.99 -9.27
CA LEU A 29 -19.53 -18.01 -10.38
C LEU A 29 -20.17 -17.60 -11.70
N ILE A 30 -21.48 -17.83 -11.88
CA ILE A 30 -22.24 -17.38 -13.04
C ILE A 30 -22.36 -15.85 -13.02
N ALA A 31 -22.58 -15.24 -11.86
CA ALA A 31 -22.60 -13.78 -11.73
C ALA A 31 -21.24 -13.16 -12.12
N ILE A 32 -20.13 -13.77 -11.69
CA ILE A 32 -18.77 -13.35 -12.09
C ILE A 32 -18.54 -13.59 -13.58
N ALA A 33 -19.04 -14.68 -14.15
CA ALA A 33 -18.96 -14.96 -15.59
C ALA A 33 -19.70 -13.92 -16.43
N ILE A 34 -20.90 -13.52 -15.99
CA ILE A 34 -21.70 -12.48 -16.64
C ILE A 34 -20.95 -11.14 -16.57
N ILE A 35 -20.41 -10.78 -15.40
CA ILE A 35 -19.60 -9.57 -15.24
C ILE A 35 -18.33 -9.64 -16.12
N GLY A 36 -17.68 -10.81 -16.24
CA GLY A 36 -16.58 -11.02 -17.18
C GLY A 36 -16.99 -10.87 -18.64
N ALA A 37 -18.17 -11.37 -19.01
CA ALA A 37 -18.75 -11.24 -20.34
C ALA A 37 -19.05 -9.77 -20.69
N LEU A 38 -19.46 -8.96 -19.70
CA LEU A 38 -19.64 -7.52 -19.86
C LEU A 38 -18.34 -6.79 -20.23
N TYR A 39 -17.16 -7.36 -19.97
CA TYR A 39 -15.90 -6.77 -20.41
C TYR A 39 -15.74 -6.78 -21.94
N PHE A 40 -16.37 -7.75 -22.63
CA PHE A 40 -16.37 -7.83 -24.10
C PHE A 40 -17.27 -6.78 -24.77
N THR A 41 -18.19 -6.14 -24.03
CA THR A 41 -18.98 -5.03 -24.61
C THR A 41 -18.12 -3.81 -24.94
N ARG A 42 -16.85 -3.79 -24.50
CA ARG A 42 -15.82 -2.81 -24.89
C ARG A 42 -15.64 -2.71 -26.41
N PHE A 43 -15.85 -3.80 -27.16
CA PHE A 43 -15.68 -3.83 -28.62
C PHE A 43 -16.86 -3.20 -29.39
N ILE A 44 -18.00 -2.94 -28.73
CA ILE A 44 -19.18 -2.33 -29.35
C ILE A 44 -19.37 -0.92 -28.77
N PRO A 45 -19.08 0.16 -29.51
CA PRO A 45 -19.14 1.53 -29.01
C PRO A 45 -20.48 1.91 -28.37
N LYS A 46 -21.59 1.35 -28.88
CA LYS A 46 -22.95 1.62 -28.39
C LYS A 46 -23.26 1.02 -27.00
N VAL A 47 -22.55 -0.02 -26.56
CA VAL A 47 -22.81 -0.75 -25.29
C VAL A 47 -21.59 -0.70 -24.35
N SER A 48 -20.58 0.10 -24.69
CA SER A 48 -19.33 0.23 -23.94
C SER A 48 -19.52 0.75 -22.50
N TRP A 49 -20.65 1.38 -22.18
CA TRP A 49 -20.96 1.83 -20.82
C TRP A 49 -21.06 0.68 -19.80
N LEU A 50 -21.41 -0.53 -20.26
CA LEU A 50 -21.52 -1.73 -19.42
C LEU A 50 -20.18 -2.19 -18.84
N VAL A 51 -19.06 -1.81 -19.46
CA VAL A 51 -17.68 -2.10 -18.99
C VAL A 51 -17.38 -1.41 -17.65
N ARG A 52 -18.13 -0.36 -17.29
CA ARG A 52 -17.98 0.33 -15.99
C ARG A 52 -18.32 -0.58 -14.82
N ILE A 53 -19.25 -1.52 -14.97
CA ILE A 53 -19.68 -2.43 -13.90
C ILE A 53 -18.54 -3.38 -13.50
N PRO A 54 -17.89 -4.13 -14.43
CA PRO A 54 -16.71 -4.93 -14.10
C PRO A 54 -15.56 -4.12 -13.50
N ILE A 55 -15.30 -2.92 -14.03
CA ILE A 55 -14.25 -2.05 -13.50
C ILE A 55 -14.56 -1.64 -12.06
N ALA A 56 -15.81 -1.27 -11.75
CA ALA A 56 -16.23 -0.92 -10.41
C ALA A 56 -16.13 -2.11 -9.43
N VAL A 57 -16.48 -3.33 -9.88
CA VAL A 57 -16.35 -4.55 -9.07
C VAL A 57 -14.89 -4.87 -8.77
N VAL A 58 -14.02 -4.78 -9.78
CA VAL A 58 -12.59 -5.03 -9.62
C VAL A 58 -11.95 -3.99 -8.71
N LEU A 59 -12.23 -2.71 -8.93
CA LEU A 59 -11.76 -1.62 -8.07
C LEU A 59 -12.30 -1.78 -6.64
N GLY A 60 -13.57 -2.12 -6.47
CA GLY A 60 -14.21 -2.36 -5.18
C GLY A 60 -13.56 -3.52 -4.42
N TYR A 61 -13.27 -4.63 -5.10
CA TYR A 61 -12.56 -5.76 -4.51
C TYR A 61 -11.14 -5.39 -4.08
N PHE A 62 -10.35 -4.78 -4.96
CA PHE A 62 -8.98 -4.40 -4.66
C PHE A 62 -8.89 -3.36 -3.54
N SER A 63 -9.69 -2.30 -3.63
CA SER A 63 -9.76 -1.27 -2.59
C SER A 63 -10.28 -1.82 -1.27
N GLY A 64 -11.34 -2.63 -1.28
CA GLY A 64 -11.89 -3.27 -0.08
C GLY A 64 -10.91 -4.22 0.60
N ALA A 65 -10.05 -4.89 -0.17
CA ALA A 65 -9.02 -5.77 0.37
C ALA A 65 -7.74 -5.03 0.80
N TYR A 66 -7.42 -3.89 0.19
CA TYR A 66 -6.19 -3.14 0.44
C TYR A 66 -6.36 -2.07 1.52
N ILE A 67 -7.48 -1.34 1.54
CA ILE A 67 -7.71 -0.22 2.47
C ILE A 67 -7.62 -0.67 3.93
N PRO A 68 -8.33 -1.72 4.40
CA PRO A 68 -8.23 -2.14 5.80
C PRO A 68 -6.81 -2.57 6.16
N ARG A 69 -6.15 -3.31 5.27
CA ARG A 69 -4.76 -3.74 5.46
C ARG A 69 -3.79 -2.56 5.55
N ALA A 70 -3.98 -1.54 4.71
CA ALA A 70 -3.17 -0.33 4.75
C ALA A 70 -3.40 0.46 6.03
N ILE A 71 -4.65 0.59 6.49
CA ILE A 71 -4.99 1.20 7.78
C ILE A 71 -4.30 0.46 8.92
N ASP A 72 -4.40 -0.87 8.96
CA ASP A 72 -3.80 -1.68 10.03
C ASP A 72 -2.27 -1.62 10.01
N ALA A 73 -1.66 -1.79 8.84
CA ALA A 73 -0.21 -1.88 8.69
C ALA A 73 0.48 -0.52 8.85
N GLN A 74 -0.13 0.57 8.40
CA GLN A 74 0.50 1.88 8.37
C GLN A 74 -0.02 2.76 9.51
N ILE A 75 -1.33 2.97 9.57
CA ILE A 75 -1.93 3.95 10.49
C ILE A 75 -1.94 3.41 11.93
N LEU A 76 -2.47 2.20 12.16
CA LEU A 76 -2.54 1.64 13.51
C LEU A 76 -1.16 1.36 14.10
N GLN A 77 -0.20 0.87 13.31
CA GLN A 77 1.17 0.70 13.78
C GLN A 77 1.81 2.03 14.17
N GLN A 78 1.66 3.08 13.36
CA GLN A 78 2.21 4.40 13.67
C GLN A 78 1.55 5.03 14.91
N LEU A 79 0.23 4.86 15.07
CA LEU A 79 -0.49 5.29 16.27
C LEU A 79 0.03 4.56 17.52
N ARG A 80 0.16 3.23 17.46
CA ARG A 80 0.71 2.43 18.56
C ARG A 80 2.14 2.85 18.91
N ALA A 81 2.97 3.13 17.92
CA ALA A 81 4.35 3.58 18.11
C ALA A 81 4.45 4.99 18.75
N THR A 82 3.40 5.81 18.64
CA THR A 82 3.35 7.16 19.23
C THR A 82 2.79 7.18 20.65
N ILE A 83 2.09 6.11 21.08
CA ILE A 83 1.56 6.01 22.44
C ILE A 83 2.71 5.80 23.42
N VAL A 84 2.99 6.85 24.22
CA VAL A 84 3.99 6.79 25.28
C VAL A 84 3.49 5.85 26.37
N THR A 85 4.06 4.64 26.42
CA THR A 85 3.70 3.61 27.38
C THR A 85 4.64 3.64 28.59
N ARG A 86 4.14 3.30 29.78
CA ARG A 86 4.93 3.29 31.04
C ARG A 86 6.19 2.41 30.95
N SER A 87 6.16 1.35 30.14
CA SER A 87 7.30 0.47 29.87
C SER A 87 8.46 1.17 29.16
N MET A 88 8.22 2.25 28.41
CA MET A 88 9.28 2.99 27.71
C MET A 88 10.14 3.84 28.65
N PHE A 89 9.63 4.14 29.85
CA PHE A 89 10.38 4.85 30.89
C PHE A 89 11.24 3.93 31.76
N ALA A 90 11.27 2.62 31.48
CA ALA A 90 12.19 1.69 32.15
C ALA A 90 13.67 2.09 31.91
N ASN A 91 13.96 2.72 30.76
CA ASN A 91 15.25 3.32 30.46
C ASN A 91 15.05 4.82 30.22
N TRP A 92 15.82 5.68 30.90
CA TRP A 92 15.74 7.15 30.76
C TRP A 92 15.85 7.62 29.30
N GLN A 93 16.77 7.02 28.54
CA GLN A 93 16.99 7.34 27.14
C GLN A 93 15.76 7.01 26.27
N SER A 94 15.15 5.84 26.46
CA SER A 94 13.98 5.41 25.70
C SER A 94 12.75 6.28 26.00
N GLY A 95 12.58 6.71 27.25
CA GLY A 95 11.52 7.64 27.65
C GLY A 95 11.70 9.03 27.00
N LEU A 96 12.93 9.54 26.95
CA LEU A 96 13.25 10.82 26.33
C LEU A 96 12.93 10.82 24.83
N TRP A 97 13.30 9.76 24.10
CA TRP A 97 12.96 9.62 22.68
C TRP A 97 11.45 9.54 22.44
N ALA A 98 10.72 8.82 23.29
CA ALA A 98 9.25 8.71 23.18
C ALA A 98 8.56 10.08 23.33
N VAL A 99 9.03 10.91 24.27
CA VAL A 99 8.51 12.26 24.48
C VAL A 99 8.83 13.19 23.29
N ILE A 100 10.06 13.13 22.76
CA ILE A 100 10.45 13.93 21.59
C ILE A 100 9.59 13.57 20.38
N ILE A 101 9.37 12.27 20.12
CA ILE A 101 8.53 11.80 19.00
C ILE A 101 7.09 12.26 19.20
N ALA A 102 6.52 12.10 20.40
CA ALA A 102 5.16 12.55 20.70
C ALA A 102 4.98 14.06 20.48
N LEU A 103 5.92 14.88 20.96
CA LEU A 103 5.92 16.32 20.73
C LEU A 103 6.08 16.66 19.24
N GLY A 104 6.94 15.95 18.52
CA GLY A 104 7.12 16.10 17.07
C GLY A 104 5.83 15.80 16.28
N VAL A 105 5.09 14.77 16.67
CA VAL A 105 3.79 14.42 16.07
C VAL A 105 2.76 15.52 16.33
N ILE A 106 2.65 16.01 17.58
CA ILE A 106 1.74 17.11 17.93
C ILE A 106 2.08 18.39 17.14
N ALA A 107 3.38 18.73 17.03
CA ALA A 107 3.85 19.88 16.27
C ALA A 107 3.53 19.74 14.77
N THR A 108 3.70 18.54 14.22
CA THR A 108 3.41 18.24 12.80
C THR A 108 1.92 18.32 12.49
N ILE A 109 1.06 17.74 13.35
CA ILE A 109 -0.40 17.84 13.23
C ILE A 109 -0.82 19.31 13.35
N THR A 110 -0.27 20.06 14.30
CA THR A 110 -0.55 21.49 14.48
C THR A 110 -0.11 22.32 13.27
N TYR A 111 0.97 21.95 12.59
CA TYR A 111 1.38 22.57 11.34
C TYR A 111 0.36 22.30 10.21
N PHE A 112 0.00 21.03 9.98
CA PHE A 112 -0.92 20.65 8.90
C PHE A 112 -2.35 21.18 9.10
N PHE A 113 -2.93 21.00 10.29
CA PHE A 113 -4.31 21.44 10.59
C PHE A 113 -4.50 22.95 10.47
N PHE A 114 -3.45 23.72 10.74
CA PHE A 114 -3.50 25.17 10.68
C PHE A 114 -2.67 25.76 9.52
N SER A 115 -2.43 24.96 8.47
CA SER A 115 -1.82 25.46 7.24
C SER A 115 -2.75 26.40 6.45
N ALA A 116 -4.01 26.57 6.89
CA ALA A 116 -4.94 27.55 6.34
C ALA A 116 -4.91 28.86 7.17
N LYS A 117 -4.22 29.87 6.62
CA LYS A 117 -4.09 31.28 7.06
C LYS A 117 -3.63 31.52 8.51
N ARG A 118 -2.45 32.13 8.68
CA ARG A 118 -2.07 32.73 9.98
C ARG A 118 -1.48 34.15 9.86
N LYS A 119 -2.15 35.10 10.54
CA LYS A 119 -1.58 36.34 11.09
C LYS A 119 -1.31 36.08 12.59
N GLY A 120 -0.11 36.36 13.13
CA GLY A 120 0.18 36.35 14.59
C GLY A 120 1.21 35.33 15.13
N ILE A 121 1.22 35.17 16.48
CA ILE A 121 2.16 34.42 17.39
C ILE A 121 2.46 32.96 16.99
N LEU A 122 1.78 32.44 15.98
CA LEU A 122 1.89 31.07 15.49
C LEU A 122 2.96 30.88 14.40
N LYS A 123 3.66 31.96 14.00
CA LYS A 123 4.82 31.92 13.08
C LYS A 123 6.00 31.06 13.54
N PRO A 124 6.49 31.13 14.80
CA PRO A 124 7.63 30.33 15.24
C PRO A 124 7.30 28.83 15.38
N VAL A 125 6.12 28.49 15.91
CA VAL A 125 5.67 27.08 16.05
C VAL A 125 5.51 26.41 14.67
N SER A 126 4.98 27.13 13.69
CA SER A 126 4.87 26.66 12.29
C SER A 126 6.24 26.37 11.67
N ARG A 127 7.28 27.15 12.00
CA ARG A 127 8.64 26.96 11.48
C ARG A 127 9.32 25.70 12.03
N ILE A 128 9.06 25.37 13.30
CA ILE A 128 9.52 24.10 13.92
C ILE A 128 8.82 22.90 13.26
N GLY A 129 7.53 23.01 12.97
CA GLY A 129 6.79 21.97 12.25
C GLY A 129 7.37 21.65 10.87
N ILE A 130 7.83 22.65 10.12
CA ILE A 130 8.49 22.46 8.80
C ILE A 130 9.78 21.63 8.95
N ILE A 131 10.59 21.90 9.98
CA ILE A 131 11.84 21.17 10.22
C ILE A 131 11.53 19.70 10.55
N PHE A 132 10.56 19.44 11.42
CA PHE A 132 10.12 18.07 11.71
C PHE A 132 9.60 17.34 10.47
N ILE A 133 8.86 18.03 9.61
CA ILE A 133 8.36 17.48 8.34
C ILE A 133 9.52 17.18 7.39
N MET A 134 10.50 18.07 7.24
CA MET A 134 11.68 17.86 6.40
C MET A 134 12.52 16.68 6.89
N VAL A 135 12.72 16.54 8.20
CA VAL A 135 13.42 15.38 8.79
C VAL A 135 12.64 14.09 8.56
N GLY A 136 11.31 14.09 8.77
CA GLY A 136 10.46 12.93 8.54
C GLY A 136 10.42 12.48 7.08
N PHE A 137 10.34 13.43 6.14
CA PHE A 137 10.45 13.14 4.71
C PHE A 137 11.84 12.64 4.34
N GLY A 138 12.90 13.27 4.85
CA GLY A 138 14.28 12.83 4.63
C GLY A 138 14.53 11.40 5.08
N ALA A 139 14.03 11.03 6.27
CA ALA A 139 14.10 9.66 6.79
C ALA A 139 13.32 8.67 5.90
N SER A 140 12.13 9.06 5.42
CA SER A 140 11.29 8.21 4.56
C SER A 140 11.94 7.96 3.19
N PHE A 141 12.50 9.01 2.58
CA PHE A 141 13.26 8.87 1.33
C PHE A 141 14.52 8.02 1.54
N GLY A 142 15.27 8.26 2.61
CA GLY A 142 16.45 7.46 2.97
C GLY A 142 16.13 5.97 3.15
N TYR A 143 15.03 5.64 3.83
CA TYR A 143 14.58 4.26 4.02
C TYR A 143 14.28 3.56 2.69
N THR A 144 13.58 4.23 1.77
CA THR A 144 13.26 3.62 0.46
C THR A 144 14.47 3.44 -0.44
N VAL A 145 15.42 4.39 -0.42
CA VAL A 145 16.69 4.29 -1.14
C VAL A 145 17.54 3.15 -0.57
N MET A 146 17.64 3.07 0.76
CA MET A 146 18.35 2.00 1.45
C MET A 146 17.75 0.62 1.12
N ALA A 147 16.42 0.48 1.10
CA ALA A 147 15.77 -0.78 0.74
C ALA A 147 16.11 -1.22 -0.69
N ARG A 148 16.16 -0.28 -1.65
CA ARG A 148 16.54 -0.56 -3.04
C ARG A 148 18.01 -0.91 -3.19
N ILE A 149 18.91 -0.20 -2.51
CA ILE A 149 20.34 -0.50 -2.50
C ILE A 149 20.60 -1.86 -1.84
N SER A 150 19.93 -2.16 -0.74
CA SER A 150 20.02 -3.46 -0.05
C SER A 150 19.60 -4.62 -0.97
N LEU A 151 18.49 -4.46 -1.70
CA LEU A 151 18.08 -5.42 -2.73
C LEU A 151 19.09 -5.56 -3.87
N LEU A 152 19.67 -4.45 -4.33
CA LEU A 152 20.70 -4.48 -5.38
C LEU A 152 21.94 -5.23 -4.92
N ILE A 153 22.42 -4.98 -3.69
CA ILE A 153 23.55 -5.69 -3.09
C ILE A 153 23.24 -7.18 -3.00
N GLY A 154 22.05 -7.56 -2.50
CA GLY A 154 21.65 -8.97 -2.43
C GLY A 154 21.62 -9.65 -3.81
N ARG A 155 21.22 -8.93 -4.86
CA ARG A 155 21.27 -9.44 -6.24
C ARG A 155 22.69 -9.53 -6.80
N LEU A 156 23.58 -8.58 -6.47
CA LEU A 156 24.99 -8.63 -6.85
C LEU A 156 25.73 -9.76 -6.14
N GLN A 157 25.45 -10.02 -4.87
CA GLN A 157 25.98 -11.16 -4.12
C GLN A 157 25.57 -12.48 -4.77
N PHE A 158 24.29 -12.64 -5.11
CA PHE A 158 23.81 -13.82 -5.84
C PHE A 158 24.51 -13.98 -7.21
N LEU A 159 24.63 -12.91 -7.99
CA LEU A 159 25.23 -12.97 -9.32
C LEU A 159 26.74 -13.24 -9.28
N LEU A 160 27.48 -12.59 -8.38
CA LEU A 160 28.93 -12.69 -8.33
C LEU A 160 29.43 -13.88 -7.49
N GLY A 161 28.68 -14.27 -6.46
CA GLY A 161 28.95 -15.42 -5.61
C GLY A 161 28.33 -16.70 -6.17
N ASP A 162 27.01 -16.86 -6.04
CA ASP A 162 26.33 -18.13 -6.38
C ASP A 162 26.37 -18.47 -7.88
N TRP A 163 26.34 -17.46 -8.76
CA TRP A 163 26.31 -17.68 -10.21
C TRP A 163 27.70 -17.64 -10.87
N LEU A 164 28.58 -16.70 -10.50
CA LEU A 164 29.93 -16.58 -11.07
C LEU A 164 31.06 -17.22 -10.24
N GLY A 165 30.85 -17.50 -8.95
CA GLY A 165 31.84 -18.12 -8.07
C GLY A 165 33.06 -17.25 -7.74
N LEU A 166 33.02 -15.94 -8.00
CA LEU A 166 34.17 -15.04 -7.81
C LEU A 166 34.35 -14.55 -6.37
N ILE A 167 33.29 -14.67 -5.55
CA ILE A 167 33.27 -14.21 -4.17
C ILE A 167 32.57 -15.30 -3.35
N HIS A 168 33.22 -15.80 -2.30
CA HIS A 168 32.60 -16.67 -1.29
C HIS A 168 32.02 -15.84 -0.15
#